data_AF-A0A968XNZ3-F1
#
_entry.id   AF-A0A968XNZ3-F1
#
_cell.length_a   1.000
_cell.length_b   1.000
_cell.length_c   1.000
_cell.angle_alpha   90.00
_cell.angle_beta   90.00
_cell.angle_gamma   90.00
#
_symmetry.space_group_name_H-M   'P 1'
#
loop_
_entity.id
_entity.type
_entity.pdbx_description
1 polymer ?
#
loop_
_entity_poly.entity_id
_entity_poly.type
_entity_poly.pdbx_seq_one_letter_code
_entity_poly.pdbx_strand_id
1 'polypeptide(L)' 'LTAKHRVATPVNWKDGEDVIIVPAVSDAEAKEKYPAGWKTVKPYLRIIPQPGKN' A
#
# COMPACT_ATOMS: atom_id res chain seq x y z
N LEU A 1 7.54 3.76 -15.41
CA LEU A 1 8.24 3.93 -14.11
C LEU A 1 7.37 3.51 -12.91
N THR A 2 6.35 2.67 -13.09
CA THR A 2 5.35 2.32 -12.06
C THR A 2 5.38 0.82 -11.74
N ALA A 3 6.57 0.30 -11.41
CA ALA A 3 6.77 -1.11 -11.04
C ALA A 3 7.57 -1.30 -9.75
N LYS A 4 7.98 -0.22 -9.06
CA LYS A 4 8.82 -0.31 -7.85
C LYS A 4 8.03 -0.43 -6.55
N HIS A 5 6.77 -0.01 -6.55
CA HIS A 5 5.90 -0.10 -5.39
C HIS A 5 4.69 -0.93 -5.79
N ARG A 6 4.57 -2.14 -5.23
CA ARG A 6 3.44 -3.05 -5.45
C ARG A 6 2.20 -2.51 -4.69
N VAL A 7 1.75 -1.31 -5.06
CA VAL A 7 0.59 -0.62 -4.49
C VAL A 7 -0.36 -0.24 -5.61
N ALA A 8 -1.65 -0.30 -5.32
CA ALA A 8 -2.73 0.19 -6.17
C ALA A 8 -3.28 1.49 -5.58
N THR A 9 -3.50 2.48 -6.43
CA THR A 9 -4.19 3.72 -6.06
C THR A 9 -5.71 3.51 -6.26
N PRO A 10 -6.56 3.89 -5.29
CA PRO A 10 -8.01 3.85 -5.47
C PRO A 10 -8.48 4.86 -6.54
N VAL A 11 -9.70 4.67 -7.04
CA VAL A 11 -10.31 5.47 -8.13
C VAL A 11 -10.37 6.97 -7.86
N ASN A 12 -10.27 7.40 -6.60
CA ASN A 12 -10.34 8.79 -6.17
C ASN A 12 -9.05 9.28 -5.48
N TRP A 13 -7.93 8.58 -5.70
CA TRP A 13 -6.67 8.86 -5.03
C TRP A 13 -6.07 10.20 -5.45
N LYS A 14 -5.65 10.99 -4.46
CA LYS A 14 -4.83 12.19 -4.63
C LYS A 14 -3.43 11.95 -4.08
N ASP A 15 -2.45 12.65 -4.65
CA ASP A 15 -1.05 12.54 -4.23
C ASP A 15 -0.88 12.90 -2.74
N GLY A 16 -0.48 11.92 -1.92
CA GLY A 16 -0.40 12.02 -0.46
C GLY A 16 -1.52 11.31 0.32
N GLU A 17 -2.54 10.78 -0.34
CA GLU A 17 -3.57 9.95 0.31
C GLU A 17 -3.17 8.48 0.39
N ASP A 18 -3.92 7.72 1.17
CA ASP A 18 -3.65 6.31 1.39
C ASP A 18 -3.70 5.49 0.10
N VAL A 19 -2.71 4.62 -0.06
CA VAL A 19 -2.63 3.64 -1.14
C VAL A 19 -2.99 2.26 -0.63
N ILE A 20 -3.43 1.40 -1.54
CA ILE A 20 -3.81 0.03 -1.23
C ILE A 20 -2.66 -0.90 -1.58
N ILE A 21 -2.25 -1.78 -0.68
CA ILE A 21 -1.30 -2.85 -1.00
C ILE A 21 -2.01 -3.85 -1.93
N VAL A 22 -1.40 -4.13 -3.09
CA VAL A 22 -1.99 -5.09 -4.01
C VAL A 22 -2.04 -6.47 -3.36
N PRO A 23 -3.12 -7.25 -3.57
CA PRO A 23 -3.23 -8.59 -2.99
C PRO A 23 -2.15 -9.56 -3.50
N ALA A 24 -1.43 -9.20 -4.57
CA ALA A 24 -0.26 -9.95 -5.05
C ALA A 24 0.99 -9.80 -4.15
N VAL A 25 0.94 -8.97 -3.09
CA VAL A 25 2.01 -8.84 -2.10
C VAL A 25 1.68 -9.72 -0.90
N SER A 26 2.54 -10.69 -0.63
CA SER A 26 2.49 -11.50 0.58
C SER A 26 2.67 -10.63 1.83
N ASP A 27 2.06 -11.04 2.94
CA ASP A 27 2.20 -10.33 4.22
C ASP A 27 3.67 -10.17 4.66
N ALA A 28 4.54 -11.13 4.39
CA ALA A 28 5.98 -11.02 4.68
C ALA A 28 6.64 -9.84 3.93
N GLU A 29 6.45 -9.75 2.61
CA GLU A 29 6.95 -8.63 1.80
C GLU A 29 6.33 -7.29 2.22
N ALA A 30 5.05 -7.29 2.61
CA ALA A 30 4.39 -6.10 3.13
C ALA A 30 4.98 -5.67 4.47
N LYS A 31 5.33 -6.59 5.38
CA LYS A 31 5.99 -6.26 6.66
C LYS A 31 7.37 -5.67 6.45
N GLU A 32 8.15 -6.21 5.52
CA GLU A 32 9.48 -5.69 5.20
C GLU A 32 9.39 -4.29 4.56
N LYS A 33 8.46 -4.08 3.63
CA LYS A 33 8.30 -2.80 2.92
C LYS A 33 7.57 -1.74 3.74
N TYR A 34 6.67 -2.15 4.63
CA TYR A 34 5.81 -1.29 5.43
C TYR A 34 5.93 -1.61 6.92
N PRO A 35 7.08 -1.30 7.55
CA PRO A 35 7.29 -1.58 8.98
C PRO A 35 6.36 -0.75 9.88
N ALA A 36 5.81 0.36 9.38
CA ALA A 36 4.81 1.18 10.07
C ALA A 36 3.45 0.48 10.25
N GLY A 37 3.26 -0.67 9.61
CA GLY A 37 2.00 -1.41 9.61
C GLY A 37 1.00 -0.88 8.58
N TRP A 38 -0.09 -1.64 8.41
CA TRP A 38 -1.16 -1.33 7.46
C TRP A 38 -2.52 -1.62 8.07
N LYS A 39 -3.53 -0.88 7.60
CA LYS A 39 -4.92 -1.08 8.00
C LYS A 39 -5.57 -2.11 7.10
N THR A 40 -5.85 -3.30 7.63
CA THR A 40 -6.53 -4.36 6.88
C THR A 40 -8.04 -4.22 7.07
N VAL A 41 -8.75 -3.72 6.06
CA VAL A 41 -10.22 -3.71 6.06
C VAL A 41 -10.75 -5.04 5.53
N LYS A 42 -10.10 -5.59 4.51
CA LYS A 42 -10.35 -6.92 3.95
C LYS A 42 -9.03 -7.61 3.63
N PRO A 43 -8.96 -8.94 3.51
CA PRO A 43 -7.71 -9.66 3.21
C PRO A 43 -7.00 -9.15 1.94
N TYR A 44 -7.77 -8.65 0.97
CA TYR A 44 -7.30 -8.02 -0.27
C TYR A 44 -7.31 -6.48 -0.27
N LEU A 45 -7.82 -5.85 0.80
CA LEU A 45 -7.94 -4.40 0.94
C LEU A 45 -7.16 -3.95 2.17
N ARG A 46 -5.84 -3.82 1.96
CA ARG A 46 -4.89 -3.34 2.95
C ARG A 46 -4.49 -1.93 2.58
N ILE A 47 -4.76 -0.99 3.47
CA ILE A 47 -4.57 0.44 3.24
C ILE A 47 -3.32 0.89 4.01
N ILE A 48 -2.45 1.63 3.34
CA ILE A 48 -1.26 2.24 3.93
C ILE A 48 -1.16 3.71 3.51
N PRO A 49 -0.59 4.57 4.37
CA PRO A 49 -0.18 5.89 3.93
C PRO A 49 0.89 5.76 2.84
N GLN A 50 0.87 6.64 1.84
CA GLN A 50 1.83 6.59 0.74
C GLN A 50 3.28 6.67 1.28
N PRO A 51 4.13 5.66 1.03
CA PRO A 51 5.54 5.72 1.40
C PRO A 51 6.23 6.78 0.53
N GLY A 52 6.72 7.87 1.14
CA GLY A 52 7.52 8.87 0.42
C GLY A 52 7.08 10.33 0.52
N LYS A 53 6.10 10.67 1.35
CA LYS A 53 5.97 12.06 1.85
C LYS A 53 6.51 12.11 3.28
N ASN A 54 7.77 12.51 3.38
CA ASN A 54 8.34 13.11 4.59
C ASN A 54 8.08 14.61 4.57
#